data_AF-A0A957TGZ8-F1
#
_entry.id   AF-A0A957TGZ8-F1
#
_cell.length_a   1.000
_cell.length_b   1.000
_cell.length_c   1.000
_cell.angle_alpha   90.00
_cell.angle_beta   90.00
_cell.angle_gamma   90.00
#
_symmetry.space_group_name_H-M   'P 1'
#
loop_
_entity.id
_entity.type
_entity.pdbx_description
1 polymer ?
#
loop_
_entity_poly.entity_id
_entity_poly.type
_entity_poly.pdbx_seq_one_letter_code
_entity_poly.pdbx_strand_id
1 'polypeptide(L)' 'NVPPASDIANAENVLREDVVKPSMSREEFLKNAPKSERGYVKVPTVLGDE' A
#
# COMPACT_ATOMS: atom_id res chain seq x y z
N ASN A 1 -31.75 -12.31 12.34
CA ASN A 1 -30.56 -11.45 12.15
C ASN A 1 -30.41 -11.12 10.68
N VAL A 2 -30.28 -9.84 10.35
CA VAL A 2 -30.06 -9.37 8.96
C VAL A 2 -28.57 -9.07 8.81
N PRO A 3 -27.91 -9.56 7.75
CA PRO A 3 -26.49 -9.29 7.55
C PRO A 3 -26.25 -7.80 7.21
N PRO A 4 -25.08 -7.24 7.59
CA PRO A 4 -24.73 -5.87 7.25
C PRO A 4 -24.58 -5.71 5.73
N ALA A 5 -24.98 -4.56 5.19
CA ALA A 5 -24.72 -4.20 3.80
C ALA A 5 -23.26 -3.77 3.66
N SER A 6 -22.41 -4.64 3.09
CA SER A 6 -20.97 -4.39 2.93
C SER A 6 -20.66 -3.44 1.77
N ASP A 7 -21.39 -3.57 0.67
CA ASP A 7 -21.24 -2.73 -0.53
C ASP A 7 -22.61 -2.41 -1.12
N ILE A 8 -22.74 -1.21 -1.67
CA ILE A 8 -23.99 -0.74 -2.31
C ILE A 8 -24.04 -1.17 -3.80
N ALA A 9 -22.88 -1.39 -4.40
CA ALA A 9 -22.75 -1.82 -5.78
C ALA A 9 -22.61 -3.35 -5.87
N ASN A 10 -23.35 -3.98 -6.79
CA ASN A 10 -23.24 -5.42 -7.08
C ASN A 10 -22.05 -5.69 -8.03
N ALA A 11 -20.86 -5.29 -7.63
CA ALA A 11 -19.65 -5.51 -8.42
C ALA A 11 -19.12 -6.93 -8.19
N GLU A 12 -18.98 -7.70 -9.27
CA GLU A 12 -18.43 -9.05 -9.25
C GLU A 12 -17.21 -9.13 -10.16
N ASN A 13 -16.15 -9.81 -9.70
CA ASN A 13 -14.96 -10.12 -10.50
C ASN A 13 -14.30 -8.89 -11.19
N VAL A 14 -14.15 -7.79 -10.45
CA VAL A 14 -13.47 -6.58 -10.95
C VAL A 14 -11.95 -6.80 -10.99
N LEU A 15 -11.45 -7.29 -12.11
CA LEU A 15 -10.03 -7.57 -12.33
C LEU A 15 -9.32 -6.39 -13.01
N ARG A 16 -8.01 -6.28 -12.77
CA ARG A 16 -7.11 -5.32 -13.42
C ARG A 16 -6.27 -6.04 -14.47
N GLU A 17 -6.12 -5.43 -15.65
CA GLU A 17 -5.19 -5.89 -16.70
C GLU A 17 -3.73 -5.98 -16.20
N ASP A 18 -3.02 -7.02 -16.63
CA ASP A 18 -1.61 -7.24 -16.28
C ASP A 18 -0.66 -6.43 -17.19
N VAL A 19 -0.73 -5.11 -17.03
CA VAL A 19 0.07 -4.14 -17.79
C VAL A 19 0.94 -3.34 -16.84
N VAL A 20 2.24 -3.23 -17.17
CA VAL A 20 3.22 -2.43 -16.42
C VAL A 20 2.87 -0.95 -16.52
N LYS A 21 2.88 -0.25 -15.38
CA LYS A 21 2.70 1.20 -15.28
C LYS A 21 3.92 1.82 -14.59
N PRO A 22 4.29 3.07 -14.92
CA PRO A 22 5.39 3.74 -14.24
C PRO A 22 5.09 3.86 -12.74
N SER A 23 6.09 3.55 -11.92
CA SER A 23 6.03 3.78 -10.48
C SER A 23 6.23 5.27 -10.15
N MET A 24 5.78 5.67 -8.96
CA MET A 24 6.08 6.99 -8.40
C MET A 24 7.59 7.22 -8.29
N SER A 25 8.04 8.46 -8.43
CA SER A 25 9.45 8.77 -8.20
C SER A 25 9.82 8.53 -6.74
N ARG A 26 11.09 8.16 -6.49
CA ARG A 26 11.57 7.90 -5.12
C ARG A 26 11.46 9.13 -4.22
N GLU A 27 11.65 10.32 -4.79
CA GLU A 27 11.55 11.59 -4.08
C GLU A 27 10.11 11.86 -3.62
N GLU A 28 9.13 11.73 -4.52
CA GLU A 28 7.71 11.91 -4.19
C GLU A 28 7.24 10.89 -3.16
N PHE A 29 7.67 9.63 -3.28
CA PHE A 29 7.32 8.57 -2.33
C PHE A 29 7.78 8.90 -0.91
N LEU A 30 8.99 9.44 -0.76
CA LEU A 30 9.58 9.74 0.54
C LEU A 30 9.19 11.10 1.11
N LYS A 31 8.50 11.94 0.32
CA LYS A 31 8.15 13.33 0.68
C LYS A 31 7.46 13.44 2.05
N ASN A 32 6.63 12.45 2.39
CA ASN A 32 5.85 12.44 3.63
C ASN A 32 6.35 11.42 4.65
N ALA A 33 7.50 10.75 4.41
CA ALA A 33 8.03 9.77 5.35
C ALA A 33 8.51 10.49 6.64
N PRO A 34 8.09 10.06 7.85
CA PRO A 34 8.50 10.71 9.10
C PRO A 34 10.01 10.79 9.31
N LYS A 35 10.74 9.76 8.86
CA LYS A 35 12.19 9.74 8.75
C LYS A 35 12.57 8.96 7.49
N SER A 36 13.50 9.51 6.72
CA SER A 36 14.09 8.84 5.57
C SER A 36 15.62 8.89 5.66
N GLU A 37 16.28 7.89 5.10
CA GLU A 37 17.74 7.81 5.08
C GLU A 37 18.19 7.08 3.82
N ARG A 38 19.08 7.70 3.02
CA ARG A 38 19.61 7.13 1.75
C ARG A 38 18.52 6.65 0.77
N GLY A 39 17.34 7.24 0.89
CA GLY A 39 16.13 6.91 0.14
C GLY A 39 15.41 5.63 0.55
N TYR A 40 15.56 5.26 1.83
CA TYR A 40 14.72 4.28 2.51
C TYR A 40 13.88 4.99 3.58
N VAL A 41 12.76 4.39 3.95
CA VAL A 41 12.02 4.79 5.15
C VAL A 41 12.78 4.25 6.36
N LYS A 42 13.15 5.12 7.30
CA LYS A 42 13.90 4.74 8.49
C LYS A 42 12.95 4.35 9.61
N VAL A 43 13.03 3.10 10.06
CA VAL A 43 12.23 2.53 11.15
C VAL A 43 13.12 1.89 12.21
N PRO A 44 12.63 1.67 13.44
CA PRO A 44 13.30 0.82 14.41
C PRO A 44 13.52 -0.58 13.82
N THR A 45 14.71 -1.15 14.05
CA THR A 45 15.02 -2.52 13.61
C THR A 45 14.12 -3.51 14.34
N VAL A 46 13.45 -4.38 13.59
CA VAL A 46 12.76 -5.54 14.15
C VAL A 46 13.76 -6.70 14.18
N LEU A 47 14.13 -7.14 15.38
CA LEU A 47 14.83 -8.41 15.58
C LEU A 47 13.75 -9.43 15.93
N GLY A 48 13.71 -10.56 15.23
CA GLY A 48 12.81 -11.65 15.61
C GLY A 48 13.24 -12.25 16.95
N ASP A 49 12.29 -12.69 17.76
CA ASP A 49 12.57 -13.74 18.73
C ASP A 49 12.77 -15.03 17.91
N GLU A 50 13.94 -15.67 18.01
CA GLU A 50 14.10 -17.03 17.47
C GLU A 50 13.09 -17.99 18.12
#